data_AF-A0A2G6IIG2-F1
#
_entry.id   AF-A0A2G6IIG2-F1
#
_cell.length_a   1.000
_cell.length_b   1.000
_cell.length_c   1.000
_cell.angle_alpha   90.00
_cell.angle_beta   90.00
_cell.angle_gamma   90.00
#
_symmetry.space_group_name_H-M   'P 1'
#
loop_
_entity.id
_entity.type
_entity.pdbx_description
1 polymer ?
#
loop_
_entity_poly.entity_id
_entity_poly.type
_entity_poly.pdbx_seq_one_letter_code
_entity_poly.pdbx_strand_id
1 'polypeptide(L)'
;ANRADHMDEMRSNGKSGRYSSVTVGKNPGRQVTIYDKRAQVIAKRKPIWWDIWNANLAREGAPPLDPDAKSSQVWRIEVRAFKSCLKDRWGIRQWAEFDDLFGDVVAEALDKVRYCAPAPGDSNRARWPLHPLWELVREATSEDLLDMRSYVDPDRVRYVDREEHIRLIFAQFLGLGTTYAALNGVSDTALPGYLRKLGGELKQAVRREPERAEKRLREARERYRFM
;
A
#
# COMPACT_ATOMS: atom_id res chain seq x y z
N ALA A 1 -15.84 -6.64 -1.44
CA ALA A 1 -14.89 -6.09 -0.45
C ALA A 1 -14.91 -6.97 0.80
N ASN A 2 -13.77 -7.53 1.21
CA ASN A 2 -13.69 -8.49 2.32
C ASN A 2 -13.43 -7.77 3.65
N ARG A 3 -14.10 -8.21 4.72
CA ARG A 3 -14.12 -7.57 6.05
C ARG A 3 -12.74 -7.47 6.73
N ALA A 4 -11.76 -8.23 6.24
CA ALA A 4 -10.38 -8.26 6.74
C ALA A 4 -9.55 -7.04 6.31
N ASP A 5 -9.93 -6.31 5.26
CA ASP A 5 -9.25 -5.09 4.82
C ASP A 5 -9.60 -3.86 5.69
N HIS A 6 -10.50 -4.03 6.68
CA HIS A 6 -11.11 -2.92 7.44
C HIS A 6 -10.70 -2.81 8.91
N MET A 7 -9.90 -3.73 9.44
CA MET A 7 -9.36 -3.61 10.80
C MET A 7 -7.89 -3.20 10.74
N ASP A 8 -7.66 -1.93 10.43
CA ASP A 8 -6.35 -1.32 10.66
C ASP A 8 -6.08 -1.30 12.17
N GLU A 9 -5.00 -1.94 12.59
CA GLU A 9 -4.58 -1.97 13.98
C GLU A 9 -4.29 -0.55 14.47
N MET A 10 -4.96 -0.11 15.54
CA MET A 10 -4.76 1.21 16.13
C MET A 10 -3.94 1.11 17.41
N ARG A 11 -2.87 1.91 17.50
CA ARG A 11 -2.02 2.04 18.69
C ARG A 11 -1.91 3.50 19.07
N SER A 12 -2.03 3.81 20.36
CA SER A 12 -1.83 5.17 20.88
C SER A 12 -0.81 5.15 22.00
N ASN A 13 -0.02 6.22 22.10
CA ASN A 13 0.91 6.43 23.20
C ASN A 13 0.60 7.76 23.88
N GLY A 14 0.86 7.84 25.18
CA GLY A 14 0.70 9.05 25.95
C GLY A 14 1.72 9.16 27.08
N LYS A 15 1.92 10.39 27.55
CA LYS A 15 2.74 10.70 28.72
C LYS A 15 2.01 11.76 29.54
N SER A 16 1.96 11.57 30.86
CA SER A 16 1.36 12.52 31.81
C SER A 16 -0.08 12.91 31.45
N GLY A 17 -0.91 11.93 31.09
CA GLY A 17 -2.33 12.15 30.78
C GLY A 17 -2.61 12.79 29.42
N ARG A 18 -1.60 12.98 28.57
CA ARG A 18 -1.74 13.50 27.20
C ARG A 18 -1.32 12.47 26.17
N TYR A 19 -2.08 12.35 25.09
CA TYR A 19 -1.66 11.57 23.93
C TYR A 19 -0.49 12.27 23.23
N SER A 20 0.56 11.51 22.92
CA SER A 20 1.76 11.99 22.21
C SER A 20 1.87 11.39 20.81
N SER A 21 1.17 10.29 20.56
CA SER A 21 1.03 9.73 19.20
C SER A 21 -0.19 8.82 19.07
N VAL A 22 -0.68 8.71 17.84
CA VAL A 22 -1.60 7.67 17.40
C VAL A 22 -1.12 7.12 16.06
N THR A 23 -1.14 5.80 15.92
CA THR A 23 -0.78 5.07 14.70
C THR A 23 -1.94 4.17 14.31
N VAL A 24 -2.32 4.21 13.04
CA VAL A 24 -3.33 3.33 12.43
C VAL A 24 -2.66 2.54 11.31
N GLY A 25 -2.75 1.21 11.36
CA GLY A 25 -2.14 0.31 10.38
C GLY A 25 -0.69 -0.05 10.70
N LYS A 26 -0.11 -0.94 9.88
CA LYS A 26 1.23 -1.52 10.08
C LYS A 26 1.87 -2.03 8.79
N ASN A 27 3.17 -2.27 8.85
CA ASN A 27 3.91 -3.04 7.86
C ASN A 27 3.30 -4.47 7.74
N PRO A 28 3.14 -5.04 6.52
CA PRO A 28 3.61 -4.54 5.22
C PRO A 28 2.61 -3.70 4.40
N GLY A 29 1.48 -3.31 4.99
CA GLY A 29 0.41 -2.57 4.31
C GLY A 29 0.59 -1.05 4.34
N ARG A 30 -0.47 -0.34 4.72
CA ARG A 30 -0.47 1.11 4.94
C ARG A 30 -0.34 1.40 6.44
N GLN A 31 0.29 2.51 6.77
CA GLN A 31 0.30 3.05 8.13
C GLN A 31 0.17 4.58 8.10
N VAL A 32 -0.66 5.14 8.97
CA VAL A 32 -0.76 6.58 9.18
C VAL A 32 -0.51 6.89 10.65
N THR A 33 0.41 7.82 10.93
CA THR A 33 0.78 8.18 12.30
C THR A 33 0.73 9.69 12.50
N ILE A 34 0.11 10.13 13.60
CA ILE A 34 0.17 11.50 14.08
C ILE A 34 0.98 11.50 15.37
N TYR A 35 2.01 12.35 15.49
CA TYR A 35 2.83 12.40 16.71
C TYR A 35 3.46 13.76 16.99
N ASP A 36 3.77 14.01 18.26
CA ASP A 36 4.51 15.21 18.71
C ASP A 36 5.96 15.13 18.19
N LYS A 37 6.20 15.82 17.07
CA LYS A 37 7.49 15.83 16.40
C LYS A 37 8.50 16.69 17.14
N ARG A 38 8.03 17.76 17.79
CA ARG A 38 8.85 18.63 18.65
C ARG A 38 9.46 17.82 19.81
N ALA A 39 8.64 17.09 20.57
CA ALA A 39 9.11 16.23 21.64
C ALA A 39 10.08 15.15 21.13
N GLN A 40 9.81 14.58 19.95
CA GLN A 40 10.73 13.61 19.33
C GLN A 40 12.09 14.24 18.99
N VAL A 41 12.11 15.45 18.41
CA VAL A 41 13.33 16.16 18.02
C VAL A 41 14.19 16.48 19.24
N ILE A 42 13.57 16.96 20.33
CA ILE A 42 14.26 17.25 21.60
C ILE A 42 14.82 15.95 22.19
N ALA A 43 13.98 14.92 22.35
CA ALA A 43 14.39 13.66 22.96
C ALA A 43 15.52 12.96 22.18
N LYS A 44 15.48 13.03 20.84
CA LYS A 44 16.49 12.43 19.96
C LYS A 44 17.65 13.37 19.61
N ARG A 45 17.72 14.56 20.21
CA ARG A 45 18.76 15.57 19.99
C ARG A 45 19.03 15.82 18.49
N LYS A 46 17.98 16.18 17.75
CA LYS A 46 18.05 16.43 16.29
C LYS A 46 17.93 17.92 15.94
N PRO A 47 18.92 18.77 16.31
CA PRO A 47 18.78 20.23 16.24
C PRO A 47 18.52 20.76 14.82
N ILE A 48 19.02 20.08 13.79
CA ILE A 48 18.85 20.45 12.38
C ILE A 48 17.39 20.69 11.96
N TRP A 49 16.41 20.06 12.61
CA TRP A 49 15.00 20.29 12.30
C TRP A 49 14.55 21.71 12.63
N TRP A 50 15.10 22.32 13.68
CA TRP A 50 14.81 23.72 14.04
C TRP A 50 15.29 24.66 12.95
N ASP A 51 16.50 24.42 12.42
CA ASP A 51 17.07 25.23 11.34
C ASP A 51 16.21 25.14 10.08
N ILE A 52 15.81 23.93 9.69
CA ILE A 52 14.95 23.71 8.51
C ILE A 52 13.59 24.39 8.68
N TRP A 53 12.92 24.21 9.82
CA TRP A 53 11.60 24.79 10.06
C TRP A 53 11.66 26.31 10.11
N ASN A 54 12.61 26.88 10.83
CA ASN A 54 12.72 28.33 10.98
C ASN A 54 13.16 28.99 9.67
N ALA A 55 13.96 28.31 8.83
CA ALA A 55 14.26 28.80 7.49
C ALA A 55 13.02 28.85 6.59
N ASN A 56 12.12 27.85 6.67
CA ASN A 56 10.86 27.87 5.93
C ASN A 56 9.92 28.97 6.44
N LEU A 57 9.72 29.06 7.76
CA LEU A 57 8.88 30.09 8.38
C LEU A 57 9.37 31.50 8.06
N ALA A 58 10.67 31.74 8.06
CA ALA A 58 11.24 33.03 7.68
C ALA A 58 10.93 33.41 6.22
N ARG A 59 10.92 32.45 5.29
CA ARG A 59 10.51 32.70 3.89
C ARG A 59 9.03 33.06 3.77
N GLU A 60 8.21 32.57 4.69
CA GLU A 60 6.78 32.86 4.78
C GLU A 60 6.48 34.09 5.66
N GLY A 61 7.51 34.77 6.20
CA GLY A 61 7.35 35.92 7.10
C GLY A 61 6.79 35.57 8.49
N ALA A 62 6.82 34.29 8.87
CA ALA A 62 6.33 33.79 10.15
C ALA A 62 7.43 33.80 11.24
N PRO A 63 7.06 33.96 12.53
CA PRO A 63 8.01 33.93 13.64
C PRO A 63 8.66 32.54 13.79
N PRO A 64 9.89 32.46 14.33
CA PRO A 64 10.58 31.19 14.55
C PRO A 64 9.89 30.35 15.63
N LEU A 65 10.08 29.03 15.57
CA LEU A 65 9.58 28.09 16.56
C LEU A 65 10.41 28.13 17.86
N ASP A 66 9.72 27.93 18.97
CA ASP A 66 10.27 27.78 20.30
C ASP A 66 10.23 26.29 20.74
N PRO A 67 11.28 25.75 21.38
CA PRO A 67 11.25 24.43 21.99
C PRO A 67 10.15 24.20 23.04
N ASP A 68 9.63 25.24 23.68
CA ASP A 68 8.53 25.16 24.64
C ASP A 68 7.20 24.84 23.95
N ALA A 69 6.51 23.81 24.44
CA ALA A 69 5.23 23.34 23.90
C ALA A 69 4.08 24.35 24.06
N LYS A 70 4.22 25.33 24.97
CA LYS A 70 3.25 26.42 25.13
C LYS A 70 3.40 27.50 24.06
N SER A 71 4.64 27.71 23.61
CA SER A 71 5.00 28.70 22.61
C SER A 71 4.88 28.14 21.19
N SER A 72 5.23 26.86 20.98
CA SER A 72 5.14 26.23 19.66
C SER A 72 4.83 24.73 19.75
N GLN A 73 3.86 24.28 18.95
CA GLN A 73 3.57 22.86 18.78
C GLN A 73 3.91 22.42 17.36
N VAL A 74 4.66 21.33 17.25
CA VAL A 74 4.97 20.71 15.95
C VAL A 74 4.48 19.29 15.97
N TRP A 75 3.39 19.05 15.27
CA TRP A 75 2.84 17.72 15.03
C TRP A 75 3.26 17.26 13.64
N ARG A 76 3.65 15.99 13.51
CA ARG A 76 3.86 15.38 12.20
C ARG A 76 2.75 14.36 11.94
N ILE A 77 2.13 14.50 10.78
CA ILE A 77 1.31 13.49 10.15
C ILE A 77 2.22 12.73 9.18
N GLU A 78 2.28 11.42 9.32
CA GLU A 78 3.18 10.56 8.55
C GLU A 78 2.38 9.46 7.90
N VAL A 79 2.25 9.52 6.57
CA VAL A 79 1.62 8.49 5.74
C VAL A 79 2.73 7.59 5.19
N ARG A 80 2.58 6.28 5.41
CA ARG A 80 3.52 5.25 4.95
C ARG A 80 2.79 4.22 4.12
N ALA A 81 3.27 4.00 2.90
CA ALA A 81 2.91 2.87 2.06
C ALA A 81 4.10 1.90 2.02
N PHE A 82 3.92 0.70 2.56
CA PHE A 82 4.95 -0.34 2.55
C PHE A 82 4.78 -1.27 1.33
N LYS A 83 5.64 -2.29 1.23
CA LYS A 83 5.75 -3.17 0.06
C LYS A 83 4.41 -3.72 -0.44
N SER A 84 3.55 -4.25 0.43
CA SER A 84 2.29 -4.85 -0.04
C SER A 84 1.27 -3.81 -0.44
N CYS A 85 1.35 -2.60 0.11
CA CYS A 85 0.56 -1.49 -0.39
C CYS A 85 1.05 -1.06 -1.78
N LEU A 86 2.34 -0.79 -1.96
CA LEU A 86 2.87 -0.30 -3.22
C LEU A 86 2.78 -1.34 -4.34
N LYS A 87 3.31 -2.55 -4.12
CA LYS A 87 3.42 -3.57 -5.16
C LYS A 87 2.15 -4.37 -5.35
N ASP A 88 1.61 -4.92 -4.27
CA ASP A 88 0.52 -5.89 -4.37
C ASP A 88 -0.86 -5.23 -4.47
N ARG A 89 -0.98 -3.96 -4.06
CA ARG A 89 -2.25 -3.22 -4.16
C ARG A 89 -2.27 -2.22 -5.30
N TRP A 90 -1.20 -1.44 -5.43
CA TRP A 90 -1.11 -0.37 -6.41
C TRP A 90 -0.30 -0.74 -7.65
N GLY A 91 0.29 -1.93 -7.70
CA GLY A 91 1.07 -2.38 -8.85
C GLY A 91 2.40 -1.64 -9.06
N ILE A 92 2.77 -0.69 -8.19
CA ILE A 92 3.94 0.17 -8.31
C ILE A 92 5.22 -0.65 -8.09
N ARG A 93 5.94 -0.92 -9.17
CA ARG A 93 7.17 -1.71 -9.23
C ARG A 93 8.36 -0.93 -9.81
N GLN A 94 8.10 0.18 -10.49
CA GLN A 94 9.07 1.04 -11.16
C GLN A 94 8.91 2.52 -10.73
N TRP A 95 9.91 3.35 -11.02
CA TRP A 95 9.89 4.77 -10.68
C TRP A 95 8.83 5.56 -11.44
N ALA A 96 8.65 5.31 -12.74
CA ALA A 96 7.60 5.97 -13.52
C ALA A 96 6.20 5.72 -12.92
N GLU A 97 5.90 4.47 -12.56
CA GLU A 97 4.64 4.12 -11.90
C GLU A 97 4.51 4.78 -10.52
N PHE A 98 5.62 4.98 -9.80
CA PHE A 98 5.60 5.72 -8.54
C PHE A 98 5.27 7.18 -8.77
N ASP A 99 5.90 7.81 -9.76
CA ASP A 99 5.67 9.20 -10.12
C ASP A 99 4.22 9.43 -10.57
N ASP A 100 3.62 8.48 -11.28
CA ASP A 100 2.24 8.58 -11.77
C ASP A 100 1.16 8.30 -10.70
N LEU A 101 1.48 7.47 -9.68
CA LEU A 101 0.46 6.89 -8.78
C LEU A 101 0.63 7.25 -7.31
N PHE A 102 1.78 7.78 -6.87
CA PHE A 102 2.03 7.96 -5.44
C PHE A 102 1.05 8.94 -4.77
N GLY A 103 0.59 9.97 -5.48
CA GLY A 103 -0.45 10.86 -5.00
C GLY A 103 -1.77 10.13 -4.75
N ASP A 104 -2.14 9.17 -5.60
CA ASP A 104 -3.34 8.35 -5.41
C ASP A 104 -3.21 7.45 -4.18
N VAL A 105 -2.03 6.87 -3.95
CA VAL A 105 -1.72 6.07 -2.76
C VAL A 105 -1.93 6.89 -1.47
N VAL A 106 -1.42 8.13 -1.45
CA VAL A 106 -1.54 9.03 -0.29
C VAL A 106 -2.98 9.47 -0.06
N ALA A 107 -3.70 9.83 -1.11
CA ALA A 107 -5.10 10.25 -1.00
C ALA A 107 -5.98 9.11 -0.48
N GLU A 108 -5.81 7.91 -1.02
CA GLU A 108 -6.54 6.73 -0.58
C GLU A 108 -6.20 6.37 0.87
N ALA A 109 -4.95 6.58 1.29
CA ALA A 109 -4.55 6.43 2.68
C ALA A 109 -5.29 7.38 3.64
N LEU A 110 -5.43 8.65 3.26
CA LEU A 110 -6.11 9.70 4.03
C LEU A 110 -7.64 9.60 3.98
N ASP A 111 -8.20 8.89 2.99
CA ASP A 111 -9.62 8.56 2.93
C ASP A 111 -9.98 7.37 3.82
N LYS A 112 -9.12 6.33 3.85
CA LYS A 112 -9.36 5.15 4.68
C LYS A 112 -9.12 5.40 6.17
N VAL A 113 -8.17 6.27 6.51
CA VAL A 113 -7.94 6.71 7.90
C VAL A 113 -8.54 8.09 8.07
N ARG A 114 -9.52 8.23 8.97
CA ARG A 114 -10.17 9.53 9.23
C ARG A 114 -9.86 10.01 10.65
N TYR A 115 -9.37 11.24 10.76
CA TYR A 115 -9.30 11.95 12.03
C TYR A 115 -10.50 12.90 12.14
N CYS A 116 -11.45 12.54 13.00
CA CYS A 116 -12.75 13.21 13.10
C CYS A 116 -12.90 13.98 14.42
N ALA A 117 -13.66 15.07 14.38
CA ALA A 117 -14.14 15.74 15.58
C ALA A 117 -15.41 15.04 16.10
N PRO A 118 -15.50 14.67 17.39
CA PRO A 118 -16.72 14.10 17.97
C PRO A 118 -17.92 15.03 17.79
N ALA A 119 -19.01 14.53 17.21
CA ALA A 119 -20.26 15.27 17.13
C ALA A 119 -21.07 15.07 18.41
N PRO A 120 -21.38 16.13 19.18
CA PRO A 120 -22.16 16.02 20.42
C PRO A 120 -23.50 15.33 20.18
N GLY A 121 -23.82 14.32 20.98
CA GLY A 121 -25.08 13.56 20.87
C GLY A 121 -25.12 12.50 19.77
N ASP A 122 -24.10 12.39 18.92
CA ASP A 122 -24.01 11.31 17.91
C ASP A 122 -23.00 10.24 18.32
N SER A 123 -23.49 9.05 18.68
CA SER A 123 -22.63 7.90 18.97
C SER A 123 -22.08 7.24 17.70
N ASN A 124 -22.63 7.54 16.52
CA ASN A 124 -22.20 6.97 15.25
C ASN A 124 -20.99 7.73 14.68
N ARG A 125 -19.79 7.23 15.03
CA ARG A 125 -18.49 7.78 14.59
C ARG A 125 -18.33 7.92 13.07
N ALA A 126 -19.03 7.14 12.26
CA ALA A 126 -18.92 7.22 10.80
C ALA A 126 -19.46 8.55 10.24
N ARG A 127 -20.41 9.17 10.95
CA ARG A 127 -21.04 10.45 10.61
C ARG A 127 -20.31 11.67 11.16
N TRP A 128 -19.31 11.45 12.03
CA TRP A 128 -18.56 12.56 12.60
C TRP A 128 -17.82 13.34 11.51
N PRO A 129 -17.84 14.68 11.55
CA PRO A 129 -17.12 15.51 10.60
C PRO A 129 -15.61 15.29 10.74
N LEU A 130 -14.87 15.57 9.67
CA LEU A 130 -13.41 15.59 9.75
C LEU A 130 -12.97 16.68 10.72
N HIS A 131 -11.88 16.44 11.42
CA HIS A 131 -11.23 17.48 12.21
C HIS A 131 -10.55 18.46 11.24
N PRO A 132 -10.53 19.79 11.50
CA PRO A 132 -9.92 20.77 10.58
C PRO A 132 -8.46 20.46 10.21
N LEU A 133 -7.67 19.93 11.15
CA LEU A 133 -6.33 19.41 10.87
C LEU A 133 -6.31 18.35 9.75
N TRP A 134 -7.30 17.46 9.70
CA TRP A 134 -7.38 16.42 8.67
C TRP A 134 -7.80 17.00 7.32
N GLU A 135 -8.65 18.02 7.32
CA GLU A 135 -9.02 18.75 6.10
C GLU A 135 -7.79 19.43 5.50
N LEU A 136 -7.02 20.16 6.31
CA LEU A 136 -5.76 20.79 5.91
C LEU A 136 -4.77 19.79 5.31
N VAL A 137 -4.60 18.62 5.93
CA VAL A 137 -3.68 17.58 5.43
C VAL A 137 -4.15 17.04 4.08
N ARG A 138 -5.46 16.84 3.90
CA ARG A 138 -6.02 16.35 2.63
C ARG A 138 -5.89 17.39 1.52
N GLU A 139 -6.11 18.66 1.83
CA GLU A 139 -5.94 19.76 0.89
C GLU A 139 -4.48 19.89 0.47
N ALA A 140 -3.55 20.06 1.42
CA ALA A 140 -2.13 20.20 1.13
C ALA A 140 -1.58 19.03 0.31
N THR A 141 -1.93 17.79 0.66
CA THR A 141 -1.48 16.61 -0.12
C THR A 141 -2.18 16.48 -1.48
N SER A 142 -3.40 16.99 -1.64
CA SER A 142 -4.09 16.98 -2.92
C SER A 142 -3.51 18.01 -3.89
N GLU A 143 -3.02 19.13 -3.39
CA GLU A 143 -2.34 20.15 -4.20
C GLU A 143 -0.89 19.75 -4.50
N ASP A 144 -0.11 19.42 -3.47
CA ASP A 144 1.34 19.13 -3.60
C ASP A 144 1.63 17.85 -4.40
N LEU A 145 0.72 16.87 -4.38
CA LEU A 145 0.88 15.60 -5.08
C LEU A 145 -0.03 15.49 -6.31
N LEU A 146 -0.60 16.61 -6.78
CA LEU A 146 -1.55 16.62 -7.89
C LEU A 146 -0.94 15.99 -9.17
N ASP A 147 0.31 16.33 -9.48
CA ASP A 147 1.02 15.80 -10.64
C ASP A 147 1.28 14.29 -10.56
N MET A 148 1.15 13.70 -9.37
CA MET A 148 1.31 12.27 -9.09
C MET A 148 -0.04 11.56 -8.93
N ARG A 149 -1.12 12.12 -9.51
CA ARG A 149 -2.47 11.55 -9.54
C ARG A 149 -2.83 11.08 -10.94
N SER A 150 -2.96 9.77 -11.10
CA SER A 150 -3.60 9.15 -12.26
C SER A 150 -5.12 9.03 -12.07
N TYR A 151 -5.60 9.09 -10.83
CA TYR A 151 -6.97 8.78 -10.41
C TYR A 151 -7.44 7.36 -10.75
N VAL A 152 -6.49 6.45 -10.99
CA VAL A 152 -6.78 5.05 -11.27
C VAL A 152 -7.16 4.34 -9.97
N ASP A 153 -8.25 3.59 -10.02
CA ASP A 153 -8.68 2.73 -8.92
C ASP A 153 -7.70 1.54 -8.76
N PRO A 154 -7.10 1.31 -7.58
CA PRO A 154 -6.20 0.18 -7.36
C PRO A 154 -6.84 -1.17 -7.66
N ASP A 155 -8.17 -1.31 -7.52
CA ASP A 155 -8.87 -2.55 -7.88
C ASP A 155 -8.88 -2.77 -9.41
N ARG A 156 -8.83 -1.70 -10.21
CA ARG A 156 -8.63 -1.79 -11.68
C ARG A 156 -7.20 -2.17 -12.04
N VAL A 157 -6.19 -1.63 -11.35
CA VAL A 157 -4.78 -1.99 -11.57
C VAL A 157 -4.58 -3.49 -11.37
N ARG A 158 -5.13 -4.03 -10.27
CA ARG A 158 -5.09 -5.47 -9.98
C ARG A 158 -5.69 -6.33 -11.09
N TYR A 159 -6.85 -5.92 -11.61
CA TYR A 159 -7.50 -6.66 -12.68
C TYR A 159 -6.63 -6.74 -13.94
N VAL A 160 -6.01 -5.62 -14.33
CA VAL A 160 -5.08 -5.56 -15.47
C VAL A 160 -3.83 -6.40 -15.22
N ASP A 161 -3.23 -6.31 -14.02
CA ASP A 161 -2.06 -7.12 -13.64
C ASP A 161 -2.38 -8.62 -13.67
N ARG A 162 -3.58 -9.03 -13.25
CA ARG A 162 -4.00 -10.44 -13.28
C ARG A 162 -4.12 -11.00 -14.70
N GLU A 163 -4.75 -10.26 -15.62
CA GLU A 163 -4.85 -10.71 -17.01
C GLU A 163 -3.48 -10.84 -17.66
N GLU A 164 -2.60 -9.86 -17.42
CA GLU A 164 -1.22 -9.89 -17.90
C GLU A 164 -0.43 -11.06 -17.30
N HIS A 165 -0.59 -11.31 -16.01
CA HIS A 165 0.06 -12.43 -15.34
C HIS A 165 -0.41 -13.78 -15.88
N ILE A 166 -1.70 -13.93 -16.18
CA ILE A 166 -2.24 -15.13 -16.85
C ILE A 166 -1.60 -15.28 -18.24
N ARG A 167 -1.49 -14.20 -19.02
CA ARG A 167 -0.82 -14.22 -20.34
C ARG A 167 0.64 -14.66 -20.22
N LEU A 168 1.38 -14.11 -19.27
CA LEU A 168 2.79 -14.46 -19.02
C LEU A 168 2.97 -15.92 -18.62
N ILE A 169 2.18 -16.42 -17.67
CA ILE A 169 2.23 -17.83 -17.25
C ILE A 169 1.87 -18.75 -18.43
N PHE A 170 0.88 -18.39 -19.24
CA PHE A 170 0.51 -19.17 -20.41
C PHE A 170 1.63 -19.23 -21.45
N ALA A 171 2.28 -18.09 -21.73
CA ALA A 171 3.43 -18.03 -22.63
C ALA A 171 4.59 -18.90 -22.12
N GLN A 172 4.88 -18.87 -20.80
CA GLN A 172 5.88 -19.74 -20.19
C GLN A 172 5.51 -21.23 -20.29
N PHE A 173 4.25 -21.58 -20.05
CA PHE A 173 3.76 -22.96 -20.16
C PHE A 173 3.91 -23.48 -21.59
N LEU A 174 3.57 -22.66 -22.59
CA LEU A 174 3.76 -22.98 -24.01
C LEU A 174 5.24 -23.16 -24.35
N GLY A 175 6.10 -22.23 -23.90
CA GLY A 175 7.55 -22.31 -24.13
C GLY A 175 8.17 -23.57 -23.51
N LEU A 176 7.86 -23.86 -22.25
CA LEU A 176 8.33 -25.07 -21.56
C LEU A 176 7.81 -26.35 -22.21
N GLY A 177 6.54 -26.37 -22.61
CA GLY A 177 5.96 -27.51 -23.34
C GLY A 177 6.65 -27.75 -24.69
N THR A 178 6.98 -26.67 -25.40
CA THR A 178 7.72 -26.73 -26.68
C THR A 178 9.14 -27.24 -26.48
N THR A 179 9.87 -26.70 -25.50
CA THR A 179 11.22 -27.19 -25.14
C THR A 179 11.19 -28.65 -24.72
N TYR A 180 10.20 -29.07 -23.93
CA TYR A 180 10.04 -30.47 -23.54
C TYR A 180 9.77 -31.38 -24.74
N ALA A 181 8.95 -30.95 -25.70
CA ALA A 181 8.71 -31.68 -26.94
C ALA A 181 10.00 -31.82 -27.77
N ALA A 182 10.77 -30.74 -27.92
CA ALA A 182 12.04 -30.74 -28.63
C ALA A 182 13.05 -31.73 -28.02
N LEU A 183 13.15 -31.75 -26.68
CA LEU A 183 14.01 -32.71 -25.97
C LEU A 183 13.57 -34.17 -26.16
N ASN A 184 12.31 -34.41 -26.53
CA ASN A 184 11.78 -35.73 -26.87
C ASN A 184 11.81 -36.01 -28.39
N GLY A 185 12.52 -35.18 -29.18
CA GLY A 185 12.70 -35.37 -30.62
C GLY A 185 11.43 -35.17 -31.45
N VAL A 186 10.45 -34.42 -30.93
CA VAL A 186 9.19 -34.16 -31.63
C VAL A 186 9.41 -33.14 -32.74
N SER A 187 8.94 -33.44 -33.95
CA SER A 187 8.96 -32.50 -35.08
C SER A 187 7.88 -31.43 -34.95
N ASP A 188 8.09 -30.29 -35.62
CA ASP A 188 7.17 -29.14 -35.63
C ASP A 188 5.73 -29.53 -36.00
N THR A 189 5.57 -30.41 -37.00
CA THR A 189 4.27 -30.90 -37.47
C THR A 189 3.53 -31.75 -36.44
N ALA A 190 4.27 -32.41 -35.54
CA ALA A 190 3.72 -33.27 -34.49
C ALA A 190 3.47 -32.52 -33.17
N LEU A 191 4.01 -31.29 -33.03
CA LEU A 191 3.96 -30.51 -31.80
C LEU A 191 2.54 -30.32 -31.23
N PRO A 192 1.49 -29.95 -32.02
CA PRO A 192 0.14 -29.80 -31.48
C PRO A 192 -0.42 -31.10 -30.89
N GLY A 193 -0.14 -32.23 -31.54
CA GLY A 193 -0.54 -33.56 -31.06
C GLY A 193 0.19 -33.96 -29.78
N TYR A 194 1.49 -33.66 -29.71
CA TYR A 194 2.30 -33.91 -28.53
C TYR A 194 1.86 -33.07 -27.32
N LEU A 195 1.59 -31.77 -27.51
CA LEU A 195 1.09 -30.90 -26.43
C LEU A 195 -0.28 -31.37 -25.89
N ARG A 196 -1.15 -31.91 -26.76
CA ARG A 196 -2.40 -32.55 -26.33
C ARG A 196 -2.15 -33.77 -25.45
N LYS A 197 -1.20 -34.64 -25.84
CA LYS A 197 -0.80 -35.81 -25.05
C LYS A 197 -0.24 -35.40 -23.69
N LEU A 198 0.66 -34.41 -23.67
CA LEU A 198 1.25 -33.84 -22.46
C LEU A 198 0.18 -33.34 -21.47
N GLY A 199 -0.87 -32.67 -21.97
CA GLY A 199 -2.01 -32.29 -21.14
C GLY A 199 -2.72 -33.47 -20.47
N GLY A 200 -2.83 -34.62 -21.17
CA GLY A 200 -3.33 -35.87 -20.62
C GLY A 200 -2.43 -36.47 -19.54
N GLU A 201 -1.11 -36.43 -19.74
CA GLU A 201 -0.11 -36.91 -18.77
C GLU A 201 -0.13 -36.05 -17.50
N LEU A 202 -0.19 -34.72 -17.62
CA LEU A 202 -0.34 -33.79 -16.49
C LEU A 202 -1.61 -34.08 -15.69
N LYS A 203 -2.74 -34.32 -16.36
CA LYS A 203 -3.99 -34.70 -15.72
C LYS A 203 -3.85 -36.00 -14.92
N GLN A 204 -3.15 -37.00 -15.47
CA GLN A 204 -2.89 -38.24 -14.74
C GLN A 204 -1.97 -38.03 -13.53
N ALA A 205 -0.93 -37.21 -13.67
CA ALA A 205 -0.02 -36.88 -12.57
C ALA A 205 -0.77 -36.25 -11.38
N VAL A 206 -1.68 -35.30 -11.65
CA VAL A 206 -2.56 -34.71 -10.62
C VAL A 206 -3.44 -35.76 -9.94
N ARG A 207 -4.00 -36.70 -10.70
CA ARG A 207 -4.84 -37.78 -10.15
C ARG A 207 -4.07 -38.78 -9.29
N ARG A 208 -2.78 -38.97 -9.54
CA ARG A 208 -1.92 -39.87 -8.75
C ARG A 208 -1.54 -39.26 -7.39
N GLU A 209 -1.38 -37.94 -7.31
CA GLU A 209 -1.03 -37.22 -6.08
C GLU A 209 -2.00 -36.04 -5.81
N PRO A 210 -3.30 -36.31 -5.53
CA PRO A 210 -4.32 -35.27 -5.43
C PRO A 210 -4.05 -34.29 -4.28
N GLU A 211 -3.66 -34.79 -3.10
CA GLU A 211 -3.40 -33.94 -1.92
C GLU A 211 -2.25 -32.95 -2.16
N ARG A 212 -1.19 -33.39 -2.87
CA ARG A 212 -0.06 -32.55 -3.22
C ARG A 212 -0.45 -31.47 -4.24
N ALA A 213 -1.27 -31.84 -5.22
CA ALA A 213 -1.79 -30.88 -6.19
C ALA A 213 -2.69 -29.84 -5.54
N GLU A 214 -3.59 -30.25 -4.64
CA GLU A 214 -4.45 -29.35 -3.87
C GLU A 214 -3.65 -28.39 -2.99
N LYS A 215 -2.62 -28.89 -2.29
CA LYS A 215 -1.73 -28.05 -1.48
C LYS A 215 -1.05 -26.99 -2.33
N ARG A 216 -0.45 -27.37 -3.47
CA ARG A 216 0.22 -26.43 -4.38
C ARG A 216 -0.75 -25.40 -4.98
N LEU A 217 -1.97 -25.81 -5.33
CA LEU A 217 -2.99 -24.89 -5.82
C LEU A 217 -3.40 -23.89 -4.73
N ARG A 218 -3.51 -24.33 -3.48
CA ARG A 218 -3.82 -23.45 -2.33
C ARG A 218 -2.70 -22.44 -2.09
N GLU A 219 -1.45 -22.89 -2.08
CA GLU A 219 -0.26 -22.02 -1.95
C GLU A 219 -0.19 -21.00 -3.09
N ALA A 220 -0.51 -21.41 -4.32
CA ALA A 220 -0.59 -20.50 -5.47
C ALA A 220 -1.73 -19.47 -5.32
N ARG A 221 -2.92 -19.91 -4.88
CA ARG A 221 -4.05 -19.01 -4.61
C ARG A 221 -3.75 -18.00 -3.51
N GLU A 222 -3.04 -18.42 -2.46
CA GLU A 222 -2.60 -17.51 -1.39
C GLU A 222 -1.57 -16.51 -1.89
N ARG A 223 -0.60 -16.97 -2.69
CA ARG A 223 0.42 -16.11 -3.31
C ARG A 223 -0.19 -15.04 -4.21
N TYR A 224 -1.25 -15.39 -4.93
CA TYR A 224 -1.92 -14.50 -5.88
C TYR A 224 -3.24 -13.92 -5.36
N ARG A 225 -3.51 -14.03 -4.05
CA ARG A 225 -4.77 -13.54 -3.44
C ARG A 225 -4.99 -12.03 -3.57
N PHE A 226 -3.91 -11.30 -3.83
CA PHE A 226 -3.89 -9.85 -3.93
C PHE A 226 -3.71 -9.33 -5.37
N MET A 227 -3.71 -10.22 -6.37
CA MET A 227 -3.90 -9.88 -7.80
C MET A 227 -5.36 -10.12 -8.21
#